data_AF-A0A0A6PFH6-F1
#
_entry.id   AF-A0A0A6PFH6-F1
#
_cell.length_a   1.000
_cell.length_b   1.000
_cell.length_c   1.000
_cell.angle_alpha   90.00
_cell.angle_beta   90.00
_cell.angle_gamma   90.00
#
_symmetry.space_group_name_H-M   'P 1'
#
loop_
_entity.id
_entity.type
_entity.pdbx_description
1 polymer ?
#
loop_
_entity_poly.entity_id
_entity_poly.type
_entity_poly.pdbx_seq_one_letter_code
_entity_poly.pdbx_strand_id
1 'polypeptide(L)'
;MSKVQYLHEQAMILSDQAMVARHHGEKEQAIALSYQAFEYESQAAALIPDEKASEPTRSILYCSAASLAYDAKELWEAQQLIVEGLSGYPSPRIKQALKSLYEKINAELQKKVRKLTFKSEYVQRLHC
;
A
#
# COMPACT_ATOMS: atom_id res chain seq x y z
N MET A 1 6.86 9.27 24.26
CA MET A 1 6.27 8.68 23.06
C MET A 1 6.73 9.49 21.86
N SER A 2 7.37 8.89 20.86
CA SER A 2 7.88 9.63 19.69
C SER A 2 6.77 9.92 18.69
N LYS A 3 6.96 10.91 17.80
CA LYS A 3 5.99 11.21 16.74
C LYS A 3 5.77 10.00 15.81
N VAL A 4 6.82 9.26 15.50
CA VAL A 4 6.75 8.01 14.71
C VAL A 4 5.85 6.97 15.39
N GLN A 5 6.03 6.74 16.68
CA GLN A 5 5.20 5.79 17.45
C GLN A 5 3.73 6.20 17.44
N TYR A 6 3.44 7.48 17.67
CA TYR A 6 2.09 8.01 17.63
C TYR A 6 1.42 7.77 16.26
N LEU A 7 2.11 8.09 15.16
CA LEU A 7 1.59 7.90 13.81
C LEU A 7 1.33 6.41 13.51
N HIS A 8 2.29 5.55 13.85
CA HIS A 8 2.14 4.10 13.69
C HIS A 8 0.94 3.57 14.49
N GLU A 9 0.75 4.00 15.74
CA GLU A 9 -0.40 3.56 16.54
C GLU A 9 -1.75 4.02 15.95
N GLN A 10 -1.83 5.26 15.44
CA GLN A 10 -3.05 5.71 14.75
C GLN A 10 -3.34 4.85 13.51
N ALA A 11 -2.31 4.51 12.73
CA ALA A 11 -2.46 3.62 11.60
C ALA A 11 -2.94 2.22 12.01
N MET A 12 -2.42 1.65 13.10
CA MET A 12 -2.82 0.33 13.58
C MET A 12 -4.29 0.31 14.03
N ILE A 13 -4.74 1.34 14.75
CA ILE A 13 -6.16 1.48 15.14
C ILE A 13 -7.06 1.49 13.91
N LEU A 14 -6.71 2.27 12.88
CA LEU A 14 -7.49 2.35 11.64
C LEU A 14 -7.42 1.07 10.82
N SER A 15 -6.27 0.40 10.80
CA SER A 15 -6.09 -0.90 10.14
C SER A 15 -6.97 -1.97 10.78
N ASP A 16 -7.04 -2.01 12.11
CA ASP A 16 -7.90 -2.94 12.83
C ASP A 16 -9.39 -2.68 12.53
N GLN A 17 -9.80 -1.41 12.50
CA GLN A 17 -11.15 -1.03 12.10
C GLN A 17 -11.44 -1.41 10.64
N ALA A 18 -10.49 -1.22 9.73
CA ALA A 18 -10.62 -1.60 8.33
C ALA A 18 -10.81 -3.12 8.17
N MET A 19 -10.10 -3.90 8.99
CA MET A 19 -10.24 -5.36 9.04
C MET A 19 -11.63 -5.78 9.53
N VAL A 20 -12.15 -5.14 10.58
CA VAL A 20 -13.52 -5.38 11.09
C VAL A 20 -14.56 -5.04 10.02
N ALA A 21 -14.46 -3.87 9.38
CA ALA A 21 -15.36 -3.47 8.29
C ALA A 21 -15.34 -4.48 7.13
N ARG A 22 -14.15 -4.96 6.75
CA ARG A 22 -14.00 -6.01 5.73
C ARG A 22 -14.70 -7.31 6.12
N HIS A 23 -14.59 -7.72 7.39
CA HIS A 23 -15.25 -8.91 7.91
C HIS A 23 -16.78 -8.78 7.87
N HIS A 24 -17.33 -7.57 8.10
CA HIS A 24 -18.77 -7.30 7.98
C HIS A 24 -19.24 -7.04 6.53
N GLY A 25 -18.34 -7.06 5.55
CA GLY A 25 -18.67 -6.81 4.15
C GLY A 25 -18.81 -5.33 3.77
N GLU A 26 -18.44 -4.42 4.68
CA GLU A 26 -18.49 -2.96 4.52
C GLU A 26 -17.29 -2.47 3.69
N LYS A 27 -17.28 -2.83 2.39
CA LYS A 27 -16.10 -2.65 1.52
C LYS A 27 -15.63 -1.20 1.40
N GLU A 28 -16.54 -0.25 1.23
CA GLU A 28 -16.19 1.16 1.05
C GLU A 28 -15.58 1.75 2.33
N GLN A 29 -16.12 1.39 3.49
CA GLN A 29 -15.59 1.79 4.78
C GLN A 29 -14.20 1.18 5.02
N ALA A 30 -14.01 -0.11 4.71
CA ALA A 30 -12.70 -0.74 4.81
C ALA A 30 -11.64 -0.05 3.92
N ILE A 31 -12.02 0.37 2.71
CA ILE A 31 -11.15 1.14 1.81
C ILE A 31 -10.81 2.50 2.41
N ALA A 32 -11.80 3.25 2.88
CA ALA A 32 -11.59 4.58 3.46
C ALA A 32 -10.73 4.55 4.73
N LEU A 33 -10.92 3.54 5.60
CA LEU A 33 -10.10 3.33 6.78
C LEU A 33 -8.66 2.94 6.42
N SER A 34 -8.50 2.07 5.42
CA SER A 34 -7.17 1.70 4.91
C SER A 34 -6.44 2.90 4.31
N TYR A 35 -7.17 3.82 3.65
CA TYR A 35 -6.63 5.06 3.12
C TYR A 35 -6.01 5.91 4.23
N GLN A 36 -6.77 6.17 5.28
CA GLN A 36 -6.29 6.94 6.43
C GLN A 36 -5.12 6.25 7.13
N ALA A 37 -5.17 4.92 7.25
CA ALA A 37 -4.11 4.14 7.89
C ALA A 37 -2.79 4.24 7.11
N PHE A 38 -2.80 4.13 5.77
CA PHE A 38 -1.55 4.21 5.01
C PHE A 38 -0.95 5.62 5.04
N GLU A 39 -1.76 6.68 5.09
CA GLU A 39 -1.27 8.06 5.21
C GLU A 39 -0.46 8.24 6.50
N TYR A 40 -0.96 7.70 7.62
CA TYR A 40 -0.24 7.73 8.89
C TYR A 40 1.06 6.92 8.84
N GLU A 41 1.03 5.72 8.26
CA GLU A 41 2.24 4.87 8.12
C GLU A 41 3.27 5.48 7.17
N SER A 42 2.84 6.09 6.06
CA SER A 42 3.72 6.79 5.13
C SER A 42 4.43 7.95 5.82
N GLN A 43 3.69 8.75 6.59
CA GLN A 43 4.28 9.83 7.40
C GLN A 43 5.23 9.29 8.47
N ALA A 44 4.88 8.18 9.13
CA ALA A 44 5.75 7.56 10.13
C ALA A 44 7.07 7.09 9.51
N ALA A 45 7.01 6.44 8.34
CA ALA A 45 8.16 5.95 7.60
C ALA A 45 9.07 7.10 7.10
N ALA A 46 8.47 8.17 6.58
CA ALA A 46 9.20 9.33 6.05
C ALA A 46 9.96 10.13 7.13
N LEU A 47 9.57 10.01 8.40
CA LEU A 47 10.30 10.61 9.52
C LEU A 47 11.56 9.83 9.92
N ILE A 48 11.72 8.60 9.42
CA ILE A 48 12.88 7.77 9.74
C ILE A 48 13.99 7.99 8.70
N PRO A 49 15.22 8.34 9.13
CA PRO A 49 16.34 8.54 8.22
C PRO A 49 16.66 7.30 7.36
N ASP A 50 17.02 7.52 6.11
CA ASP A 50 17.48 6.46 5.21
C ASP A 50 18.93 6.07 5.50
N GLU A 51 19.13 5.36 6.60
CA GLU A 51 20.43 4.85 7.01
C GLU A 51 20.30 3.45 7.62
N LYS A 52 21.36 2.66 7.53
CA LYS A 52 21.36 1.27 8.01
C LYS A 52 21.02 1.14 9.51
N ALA A 53 21.34 2.15 10.32
CA ALA A 53 21.04 2.17 11.76
C ALA A 53 19.54 2.28 12.07
N SER A 54 18.75 2.77 11.11
CA SER A 54 17.30 2.93 11.23
C SER A 54 16.51 1.66 10.86
N GLU A 55 17.19 0.62 10.38
CA GLU A 55 16.58 -0.63 9.99
C GLU A 55 16.55 -1.65 11.14
N PRO A 56 15.51 -2.49 11.24
CA PRO A 56 14.48 -2.75 10.22
C PRO A 56 13.27 -1.81 10.28
N THR A 57 13.22 -0.87 11.23
CA THR A 57 12.02 -0.09 11.50
C THR A 57 11.56 0.69 10.26
N ARG A 58 12.47 1.39 9.56
CA ARG A 58 12.13 2.13 8.34
C ARG A 58 11.44 1.25 7.31
N SER A 59 12.07 0.14 6.93
CA SER A 59 11.54 -0.75 5.90
C SER A 59 10.26 -1.50 6.34
N ILE A 60 10.08 -1.76 7.64
CA ILE A 60 8.82 -2.30 8.16
C ILE A 60 7.68 -1.30 7.97
N LEU A 61 7.87 -0.02 8.32
CA LEU A 61 6.83 1.00 8.18
C LEU A 61 6.48 1.23 6.70
N TYR A 62 7.47 1.30 5.79
CA TYR A 62 7.17 1.36 4.35
C TYR A 62 6.42 0.13 3.84
N CYS A 63 6.75 -1.07 4.33
CA CYS A 63 6.02 -2.29 3.98
C CYS A 63 4.57 -2.27 4.50
N SER A 64 4.36 -1.76 5.71
CA SER A 64 3.03 -1.55 6.31
C SER A 64 2.22 -0.55 5.48
N ALA A 65 2.79 0.62 5.22
CA ALA A 65 2.20 1.68 4.38
C ALA A 65 1.79 1.15 3.00
N ALA A 66 2.69 0.44 2.31
CA ALA A 66 2.41 -0.10 0.98
C ALA A 66 1.26 -1.13 1.00
N SER A 67 1.20 -1.98 2.03
CA SER A 67 0.11 -2.95 2.18
C SER A 67 -1.24 -2.27 2.42
N LEU A 68 -1.27 -1.22 3.24
CA LEU A 68 -2.48 -0.45 3.52
C LEU A 68 -2.93 0.36 2.29
N ALA A 69 -2.00 0.95 1.53
CA ALA A 69 -2.31 1.64 0.28
C ALA A 69 -2.91 0.69 -0.77
N TYR A 70 -2.39 -0.54 -0.86
CA TYR A 70 -2.98 -1.59 -1.70
C TYR A 70 -4.42 -1.93 -1.29
N ASP A 71 -4.66 -2.07 0.02
CA ASP A 71 -5.99 -2.32 0.57
C ASP A 71 -6.95 -1.15 0.32
N ALA A 72 -6.45 0.09 0.34
CA ALA A 72 -7.14 1.32 -0.02
C ALA A 72 -7.38 1.49 -1.52
N LYS A 73 -6.88 0.58 -2.37
CA LYS A 73 -6.95 0.65 -3.85
C LYS A 73 -6.11 1.75 -4.50
N GLU A 74 -5.22 2.37 -3.73
CA GLU A 74 -4.21 3.33 -4.20
C GLU A 74 -2.97 2.59 -4.71
N LEU A 75 -3.11 1.99 -5.91
CA LEU A 75 -2.09 1.09 -6.46
C LEU A 75 -0.78 1.80 -6.80
N TRP A 76 -0.84 3.06 -7.22
CA TRP A 76 0.34 3.83 -7.60
C TRP A 76 1.16 4.21 -6.38
N GLU A 77 0.50 4.70 -5.34
CA GLU A 77 1.03 5.08 -4.05
C GLU A 77 1.65 3.85 -3.37
N ALA A 78 0.98 2.71 -3.42
CA ALA A 78 1.53 1.44 -2.96
C ALA A 78 2.86 1.10 -3.67
N GLN A 79 2.98 1.33 -4.98
CA GLN A 79 4.25 1.11 -5.69
C GLN A 79 5.33 2.08 -5.27
N GLN A 80 5.01 3.36 -5.10
CA GLN A 80 5.98 4.36 -4.65
C GLN A 80 6.52 4.01 -3.26
N LEU A 81 5.65 3.65 -2.32
CA LEU A 81 6.04 3.21 -0.98
C LEU A 81 6.92 1.96 -0.99
N ILE A 82 6.67 1.03 -1.93
CA ILE A 82 7.54 -0.14 -2.12
C ILE A 82 8.93 0.27 -2.58
N VAL A 83 9.03 1.21 -3.52
CA VAL A 83 10.32 1.71 -4.02
C VAL A 83 11.10 2.37 -2.88
N GLU A 84 10.47 3.20 -2.07
CA GLU A 84 11.08 3.84 -0.89
C GLU A 84 11.55 2.84 0.18
N GLY A 85 10.78 1.77 0.40
CA GLY A 85 11.18 0.68 1.29
C GLY A 85 12.34 -0.14 0.74
N LEU A 86 12.45 -0.28 -0.59
CA LEU A 86 13.51 -1.04 -1.26
C LEU A 86 14.80 -0.24 -1.46
N SER A 87 14.76 1.09 -1.48
CA SER A 87 15.91 1.96 -1.68
C SER A 87 16.87 1.97 -0.49
N GLY A 88 16.37 1.71 0.73
CA GLY A 88 17.16 1.69 1.95
C GLY A 88 17.90 0.36 2.19
N TYR A 89 17.90 -0.12 3.44
CA TYR A 89 18.63 -1.33 3.83
C TYR A 89 17.70 -2.43 4.38
N PRO A 90 16.60 -2.80 3.67
CA PRO A 90 15.63 -3.76 4.17
C PRO A 90 16.25 -5.14 4.37
N SER A 91 15.83 -5.83 5.43
CA SER A 91 16.19 -7.23 5.65
C SER A 91 15.70 -8.13 4.49
N PRO A 92 16.33 -9.29 4.23
CA PRO A 92 15.91 -10.19 3.16
C PRO A 92 14.42 -10.56 3.21
N ARG A 93 13.87 -10.72 4.43
CA ARG A 93 12.45 -11.01 4.64
C ARG A 93 11.55 -9.87 4.18
N ILE A 94 11.88 -8.63 4.54
CA ILE A 94 11.10 -7.44 4.18
C ILE A 94 11.22 -7.18 2.67
N LYS A 95 12.42 -7.33 2.12
CA LYS A 95 12.66 -7.23 0.67
C LYS A 95 11.79 -8.21 -0.11
N GLN A 96 11.65 -9.44 0.38
CA GLN A 96 10.77 -10.44 -0.24
C GLN A 96 9.30 -10.04 -0.14
N ALA A 97 8.84 -9.56 1.03
CA ALA A 97 7.47 -9.10 1.21
C ALA A 97 7.11 -7.95 0.25
N LEU A 98 7.98 -6.94 0.14
CA LEU A 98 7.84 -5.80 -0.77
C LEU A 98 7.78 -6.25 -2.24
N LYS A 99 8.68 -7.15 -2.67
CA LYS A 99 8.66 -7.71 -4.03
C LYS A 99 7.38 -8.48 -4.33
N SER A 100 6.94 -9.34 -3.41
CA SER A 100 5.70 -10.10 -3.59
C SER A 100 4.47 -9.18 -3.64
N LEU A 101 4.47 -8.06 -2.92
CA LEU A 101 3.41 -7.06 -3.02
C LEU A 101 3.45 -6.33 -4.37
N TYR A 102 4.63 -5.95 -4.86
CA TYR A 102 4.80 -5.31 -6.16
C TYR A 102 4.29 -6.19 -7.31
N GLU A 103 4.59 -7.49 -7.28
CA GLU A 103 4.08 -8.47 -8.25
C GLU A 103 2.55 -8.53 -8.26
N LYS A 104 1.92 -8.54 -7.08
CA LYS A 104 0.45 -8.50 -6.95
C LYS A 104 -0.13 -7.23 -7.59
N ILE A 105 0.43 -6.06 -7.27
CA ILE A 105 -0.03 -4.77 -7.82
C ILE A 105 0.09 -4.77 -9.35
N ASN A 106 1.22 -5.20 -9.89
CA ASN A 106 1.42 -5.26 -11.34
C ASN A 106 0.42 -6.19 -12.03
N ALA A 107 0.14 -7.35 -11.44
CA ALA A 107 -0.87 -8.26 -11.98
C ALA A 107 -2.28 -7.63 -11.98
N GLU A 108 -2.63 -6.84 -10.95
CA GLU A 108 -3.90 -6.10 -10.92
C GLU A 108 -3.96 -4.99 -11.97
N LEU A 109 -2.89 -4.22 -12.13
CA LEU A 109 -2.80 -3.15 -13.13
C LEU A 109 -2.90 -3.72 -14.55
N GLN A 110 -2.19 -4.81 -14.86
CA GLN A 110 -2.30 -5.49 -16.15
C GLN A 110 -3.72 -5.95 -16.45
N LYS A 111 -4.42 -6.51 -15.45
CA LYS A 111 -5.84 -6.88 -15.58
C LYS A 111 -6.72 -5.66 -15.86
N LYS A 112 -6.49 -4.52 -15.19
CA LYS A 112 -7.23 -3.26 -15.43
C LYS A 112 -6.99 -2.75 -16.85
N VAL A 113 -5.74 -2.68 -17.30
CA VAL A 113 -5.36 -2.24 -18.66
C VAL A 113 -6.04 -3.13 -19.71
N ARG A 114 -5.96 -4.46 -19.57
CA ARG A 114 -6.60 -5.40 -20.51
C ARG A 114 -8.12 -5.23 -20.60
N LYS A 115 -8.79 -4.91 -19.48
CA LYS A 115 -10.23 -4.64 -19.48
C LYS A 115 -10.57 -3.34 -20.20
N LEU A 116 -9.72 -2.31 -20.07
CA LEU A 116 -9.90 -1.02 -20.75
C LEU A 116 -9.68 -1.15 -22.27
N THR A 117 -8.64 -1.88 -22.70
CA THR A 117 -8.39 -2.11 -24.13
C THR A 117 -9.55 -2.86 -24.77
N PHE A 118 -10.09 -3.90 -24.11
CA PHE A 118 -11.24 -4.64 -24.63
C PHE A 118 -12.51 -3.78 -24.72
N LYS A 119 -12.78 -2.91 -23.74
CA LYS A 119 -13.90 -1.96 -23.81
C LYS A 119 -13.74 -0.97 -24.98
N SER A 120 -12.53 -0.47 -25.21
CA SER A 120 -12.24 0.44 -26.33
C SER A 120 -12.51 -0.22 -27.68
N GLU A 121 -12.06 -1.47 -27.87
CA GLU A 121 -12.31 -2.22 -29.11
C GLU A 121 -13.81 -2.49 -29.34
N TYR A 122 -14.57 -2.75 -28.27
CA TYR A 122 -16.02 -2.97 -28.38
C TYR A 122 -16.77 -1.70 -28.83
N VAL A 123 -16.43 -0.54 -28.25
CA VAL A 123 -17.04 0.74 -28.63
C VAL A 123 -16.71 1.09 -30.09
N GLN A 124 -15.47 0.85 -30.53
CA GLN A 124 -15.07 1.10 -31.92
C GLN A 124 -15.83 0.22 -32.94
N ARG A 125 -16.22 -1.01 -32.56
CA ARG A 125 -17.00 -1.92 -33.43
C ARG A 125 -18.49 -1.57 -33.52
N LEU A 126 -19.03 -0.78 -32.59
CA LEU A 126 -20.45 -0.35 -32.62
C LEU A 126 -20.68 0.92 -33.46
N HIS A 127 -19.60 1.62 -33.86
CA HIS A 127 -19.65 2.85 -34.65
C HIS A 127 -19.29 2.63 -36.13
N CYS A 128 -19.20 1.38 -36.60
CA CYS A 128 -19.10 0.98 -38.01
C CYS A 128 -20.35 0.18 -38.40
#